data_AF-A0AAX2F3H1-F1
#
_entry.id   AF-A0AAX2F3H1-F1
#
_cell.length_a   1.000
_cell.length_b   1.000
_cell.length_c   1.000
_cell.angle_alpha   90.00
_cell.angle_beta   90.00
_cell.angle_gamma   90.00
#
_symmetry.space_group_name_H-M   'P 1'
#
loop_
_entity.id
_entity.type
_entity.pdbx_description
1 polymer ?
#
loop_
_entity_poly.entity_id
_entity_poly.type
_entity_poly.pdbx_seq_one_letter_code
_entity_poly.pdbx_strand_id
1 'polypeptide(L)'
;MRQELRKTEKQDLSLIVRAIGTDLEHIQVRMITSANADMLFHYWKVGHFILNLQKKEGWGSKVIDKLSKAIRSKYPDKKGYSTRNLIYMCQFAKAYPMEVLTEMGKVEELLNSPSVDNVLQLTNELNQFTQQPVALIQNSDIQGDIITQHPVA
;
A
#
# COMPACT_ATOMS: atom_id res chain seq x y z
N MET A 1 -49.83 24.76 0.85
CA MET A 1 -48.76 25.79 0.96
C MET A 1 -47.86 25.62 2.20
N ARG A 2 -48.30 25.85 3.45
CA ARG A 2 -47.39 25.74 4.63
C ARG A 2 -46.84 24.34 4.95
N GLN A 3 -47.52 23.27 4.55
CA GLN A 3 -47.01 21.90 4.74
C GLN A 3 -45.94 21.54 3.70
N GLU A 4 -46.01 22.08 2.49
CA GLU A 4 -45.00 21.85 1.46
C GLU A 4 -43.70 22.58 1.76
N LEU A 5 -43.79 23.84 2.22
CA LEU A 5 -42.61 24.62 2.65
C LEU A 5 -41.81 23.90 3.75
N ARG A 6 -42.49 23.35 4.77
CA ARG A 6 -41.84 22.58 5.85
C ARG A 6 -41.25 21.25 5.39
N LYS A 7 -41.80 20.65 4.33
CA LYS A 7 -41.28 19.41 3.74
C LYS A 7 -40.01 19.69 2.94
N THR A 8 -39.99 20.80 2.18
CA THR A 8 -38.82 21.28 1.45
C THR A 8 -37.66 21.65 2.40
N GLU A 9 -37.93 22.40 3.48
CA GLU A 9 -36.91 22.75 4.50
C GLU A 9 -36.29 21.51 5.16
N LYS A 10 -37.10 20.48 5.45
CA LYS A 10 -36.60 19.22 6.02
C LYS A 10 -35.77 18.42 5.01
N GLN A 11 -36.13 18.48 3.73
CA GLN A 11 -35.41 17.81 2.66
C GLN A 11 -34.07 18.50 2.38
N ASP A 12 -34.04 19.84 2.39
CA ASP A 12 -32.81 20.63 2.24
C ASP A 12 -31.85 20.40 3.41
N LEU A 13 -32.36 20.35 4.65
CA LEU A 13 -31.55 19.99 5.81
C LEU A 13 -30.95 18.59 5.68
N SER A 14 -31.73 17.60 5.21
CA SER A 14 -31.22 16.24 5.00
C SER A 14 -30.12 16.18 3.93
N LEU A 15 -30.23 16.99 2.88
CA LEU A 15 -29.20 17.07 1.84
C LEU A 15 -27.90 17.69 2.38
N ILE A 16 -28.01 18.75 3.19
CA ILE A 16 -26.87 19.40 3.85
C ILE A 16 -26.19 18.44 4.83
N VAL A 17 -26.96 17.77 5.70
CA VAL A 17 -26.42 16.77 6.64
C VAL A 17 -25.71 15.64 5.89
N ARG A 18 -26.28 15.16 4.78
CA ARG A 18 -25.64 14.16 3.93
C ARG A 18 -24.32 14.66 3.34
N ALA A 19 -24.30 15.88 2.80
CA ALA A 19 -23.09 16.46 2.22
C ALA A 19 -21.97 16.62 3.27
N ILE A 20 -22.30 17.12 4.46
CA ILE A 20 -21.37 17.22 5.59
C ILE A 20 -20.88 15.82 6.03
N GLY A 21 -21.78 14.86 6.13
CA GLY A 21 -21.44 13.47 6.47
C GLY A 21 -20.44 12.86 5.50
N THR A 22 -20.67 13.02 4.19
CA THR A 22 -19.76 12.55 3.14
C THR A 22 -18.38 13.22 3.20
N ASP A 23 -18.32 14.54 3.46
CA ASP A 23 -17.04 15.23 3.63
C ASP A 23 -16.29 14.73 4.87
N LEU A 24 -16.98 14.52 5.99
CA LEU A 24 -16.39 13.96 7.22
C LEU A 24 -15.79 12.57 6.99
N GLU A 25 -16.51 11.68 6.32
CA GLU A 25 -16.02 10.34 5.97
C GLU A 25 -14.76 10.42 5.10
N HIS A 26 -14.77 11.28 4.08
CA HIS A 26 -13.63 11.47 3.19
C HIS A 26 -12.40 12.04 3.92
N ILE A 27 -12.61 13.04 4.79
CA ILE A 27 -11.54 13.62 5.61
C ILE A 27 -10.96 12.58 6.58
N GLN A 28 -11.78 11.74 7.20
CA GLN A 28 -11.31 10.68 8.10
C GLN A 28 -10.44 9.66 7.37
N VAL A 29 -10.89 9.16 6.21
CA VAL A 29 -10.11 8.24 5.39
C VAL A 29 -8.77 8.86 5.00
N ARG A 30 -8.78 10.12 4.56
CA ARG A 30 -7.55 10.84 4.20
C ARG A 30 -6.61 10.96 5.39
N MET A 31 -7.08 11.38 6.56
CA MET A 31 -6.26 11.51 7.77
C MET A 31 -5.62 10.18 8.19
N ILE A 32 -6.40 9.10 8.19
CA ILE A 32 -5.91 7.76 8.55
C ILE A 32 -4.87 7.28 7.53
N THR A 33 -5.13 7.44 6.24
CA THR A 33 -4.21 7.03 5.18
C THR A 33 -2.90 7.80 5.24
N SER A 34 -2.95 9.13 5.43
CA SER A 34 -1.74 9.94 5.61
C SER A 34 -0.94 9.52 6.85
N ALA A 35 -1.60 9.33 7.99
CA ALA A 35 -0.92 8.89 9.21
C ALA A 35 -0.28 7.49 9.05
N ASN A 36 -0.93 6.57 8.35
CA ASN A 36 -0.39 5.25 8.06
C ASN A 36 0.81 5.32 7.13
N ALA A 37 0.76 6.16 6.08
CA ALA A 37 1.87 6.37 5.16
C ALA A 37 3.11 6.93 5.90
N ASP A 38 2.91 7.95 6.74
CA ASP A 38 3.98 8.53 7.56
C ASP A 38 4.59 7.49 8.51
N MET A 39 3.75 6.64 9.11
CA MET A 39 4.21 5.60 10.03
C MET A 39 5.03 4.51 9.32
N LEU A 40 4.60 4.09 8.12
CA LEU A 40 5.38 3.16 7.29
C LEU A 40 6.72 3.78 6.89
N PHE A 41 6.72 5.03 6.41
CA PHE A 41 7.95 5.73 6.05
C PHE A 41 8.89 5.91 7.25
N HIS A 42 8.34 6.20 8.43
CA HIS A 42 9.10 6.26 9.67
C HIS A 42 9.78 4.92 10.00
N TYR A 43 9.05 3.81 9.93
CA TYR A 43 9.58 2.47 10.16
C TYR A 43 10.69 2.10 9.17
N TRP A 44 10.50 2.45 7.90
CA TRP A 44 11.52 2.30 6.87
C TRP A 44 12.81 3.07 7.21
N LYS A 45 12.68 4.36 7.58
CA LYS A 45 13.82 5.20 7.99
C LYS A 45 14.56 4.64 9.20
N VAL A 46 13.84 4.17 10.21
CA VAL A 46 14.45 3.53 11.40
C VAL A 46 15.26 2.30 11.00
N GLY A 47 14.74 1.47 10.09
CA GLY A 47 15.47 0.33 9.54
C GLY A 47 16.79 0.75 8.90
N HIS A 48 16.77 1.76 8.02
CA HIS A 48 17.99 2.29 7.39
C HIS A 48 18.99 2.84 8.40
N PHE A 49 18.51 3.58 9.41
CA PHE A 49 19.38 4.11 10.46
C PHE A 49 20.11 2.99 11.20
N ILE A 50 19.40 1.92 11.59
CA ILE A 50 20.00 0.77 12.27
C ILE A 50 21.02 0.07 11.36
N LEU A 51 20.68 -0.15 10.09
CA LEU A 51 21.58 -0.78 9.13
C LEU A 51 22.85 0.05 8.89
N ASN A 52 22.73 1.38 8.88
CA ASN A 52 23.86 2.28 8.77
C ASN A 52 24.79 2.19 9.99
N LEU A 53 24.23 2.17 11.21
CA LEU A 53 25.01 1.95 12.44
C LEU A 53 25.75 0.61 12.41
N GLN A 54 25.11 -0.46 11.91
CA GLN A 54 25.74 -1.77 11.82
C GLN A 54 26.88 -1.80 10.80
N LYS A 55 26.68 -1.19 9.62
CA LYS A 55 27.65 -1.23 8.51
C LYS A 55 28.80 -0.23 8.66
N LYS A 56 28.50 1.04 8.94
CA LYS A 56 29.49 2.13 8.92
C LYS A 56 30.17 2.33 10.28
N GLU A 57 29.40 2.25 11.35
CA GLU A 57 29.89 2.50 12.71
C GLU A 57 30.37 1.21 13.41
N GLY A 58 30.27 0.06 12.74
CA GLY A 58 30.72 -1.24 13.26
C GLY A 58 29.90 -1.78 14.42
N TRP A 59 28.65 -1.32 14.60
CA TRP A 59 27.83 -1.78 15.72
C TRP A 59 27.39 -3.23 15.50
N GLY A 60 27.76 -4.12 16.42
CA GLY A 60 27.40 -5.54 16.35
C GLY A 60 25.88 -5.80 16.46
N SER A 61 25.46 -7.04 16.19
CA SER A 61 24.04 -7.45 16.15
C SER A 61 23.22 -7.10 17.40
N LYS A 62 23.87 -6.98 18.58
CA LYS A 62 23.26 -6.57 19.85
C LYS A 62 22.77 -5.11 19.89
N VAL A 63 23.08 -4.28 18.89
CA VAL A 63 22.59 -2.89 18.81
C VAL A 63 21.07 -2.81 18.85
N ILE A 64 20.38 -3.77 18.21
CA ILE A 64 18.92 -3.77 18.12
C ILE A 64 18.29 -3.92 19.51
N ASP A 65 18.82 -4.83 20.34
CA ASP A 65 18.35 -5.02 21.71
C ASP A 65 18.60 -3.78 22.58
N LYS A 66 19.76 -3.15 22.43
CA LYS A 66 20.09 -1.90 23.15
C LYS A 66 19.15 -0.78 22.76
N LEU A 67 18.88 -0.62 21.46
CA LEU A 67 17.95 0.39 20.94
C LEU A 67 16.52 0.14 21.41
N SER A 68 16.04 -1.11 21.34
CA SER A 68 14.70 -1.45 21.82
C SER A 68 14.53 -1.08 23.30
N LYS A 69 15.48 -1.46 24.15
CA LYS A 69 15.46 -1.12 25.58
C LYS A 69 15.51 0.40 25.81
N ALA A 70 16.41 1.10 25.12
CA ALA A 70 16.57 2.54 25.27
C ALA A 70 15.32 3.32 24.83
N ILE A 71 14.73 2.96 23.68
CA ILE A 71 13.53 3.61 23.16
C ILE A 71 12.34 3.35 24.09
N ARG A 72 12.13 2.11 24.52
CA ARG A 72 11.01 1.78 25.42
C ARG A 72 11.15 2.40 26.81
N SER A 73 12.39 2.60 27.28
CA SER A 73 12.65 3.30 28.53
C SER A 73 12.37 4.80 28.40
N LYS A 74 12.81 5.43 27.31
CA LYS A 74 12.63 6.88 27.08
C LYS A 74 11.21 7.24 26.66
N TYR A 75 10.50 6.34 26.00
CA TYR A 75 9.17 6.55 25.43
C TYR A 75 8.23 5.40 25.81
N PRO A 76 7.83 5.28 27.08
CA PRO A 76 7.06 4.13 27.58
C PRO A 76 5.69 3.97 26.92
N ASP A 77 5.04 5.07 26.53
CA ASP A 77 3.72 5.05 25.87
C ASP A 77 3.79 4.65 24.39
N LYS A 78 4.99 4.66 23.79
CA LYS A 78 5.17 4.37 22.37
C LYS A 78 5.33 2.88 22.14
N LYS A 79 4.29 2.28 21.56
CA LYS A 79 4.28 0.88 21.13
C LYS A 79 5.04 0.72 19.81
N GLY A 80 5.37 -0.53 19.46
CA GLY A 80 5.94 -0.86 18.15
C GLY A 80 7.47 -0.92 18.10
N TYR A 81 8.18 -0.70 19.21
CA TYR A 81 9.65 -0.68 19.27
C TYR A 81 10.26 -1.86 20.04
N SER A 82 9.65 -3.04 19.93
CA SER A 82 10.26 -4.28 20.41
C SER A 82 11.48 -4.64 19.55
N THR A 83 12.41 -5.46 20.07
CA THR A 83 13.53 -5.99 19.27
C THR A 83 13.04 -6.59 17.96
N ARG A 84 11.98 -7.40 18.01
CA ARG A 84 11.39 -8.04 16.82
C ARG A 84 10.91 -7.01 15.80
N ASN A 85 10.20 -5.97 16.24
CA ASN A 85 9.72 -4.95 15.32
C ASN A 85 10.87 -4.14 14.70
N LEU A 86 11.92 -3.84 15.46
CA LEU A 86 13.11 -3.20 14.91
C LEU A 86 13.81 -4.08 13.86
N ILE A 87 13.82 -5.41 14.06
CA ILE A 87 14.30 -6.35 13.04
C ILE A 87 13.42 -6.27 11.78
N TYR A 88 12.10 -6.22 11.92
CA TYR A 88 11.19 -6.05 10.78
C TYR A 88 11.39 -4.71 10.06
N MET A 89 11.64 -3.62 10.80
CA MET A 89 12.01 -2.34 10.21
C MET A 89 13.29 -2.46 9.36
N CYS A 90 14.30 -3.19 9.85
CA CYS A 90 15.52 -3.47 9.08
C CYS A 90 15.25 -4.33 7.84
N GLN A 91 14.38 -5.34 7.94
CA GLN A 91 13.98 -6.16 6.80
C GLN A 91 13.24 -5.33 5.76
N PHE A 92 12.33 -4.47 6.20
CA PHE A 92 11.59 -3.56 5.34
C PHE A 92 12.53 -2.60 4.60
N ALA A 93 13.48 -1.98 5.31
CA ALA A 93 14.50 -1.13 4.71
C ALA A 93 15.39 -1.86 3.68
N LYS A 94 15.70 -3.15 3.90
CA LYS A 94 16.46 -3.97 2.94
C LYS A 94 15.65 -4.34 1.70
N ALA A 95 14.37 -4.65 1.88
CA ALA A 95 13.49 -5.07 0.80
C ALA A 95 13.13 -3.92 -0.15
N TYR A 96 13.09 -2.69 0.38
CA TYR A 96 12.77 -1.48 -0.38
C TYR A 96 13.92 -0.48 -0.27
N PRO A 97 15.05 -0.69 -0.96
CA PRO A 97 16.13 0.28 -0.98
C PRO A 97 15.69 1.58 -1.69
N MET A 98 16.45 2.67 -1.53
CA MET A 98 16.03 4.01 -1.99
C MET A 98 15.75 4.05 -3.50
N GLU A 99 16.49 3.26 -4.27
CA GLU A 99 16.35 3.14 -5.71
C GLU A 99 14.95 2.63 -6.06
N VAL A 100 14.44 1.62 -5.34
CA VAL A 100 13.09 1.07 -5.53
C VAL A 100 12.02 2.12 -5.23
N LEU A 101 12.17 2.88 -4.13
CA LEU A 101 11.22 3.95 -3.79
C LEU A 101 11.23 5.09 -4.81
N THR A 102 12.40 5.39 -5.37
CA THR A 102 12.57 6.42 -6.40
C THR A 102 11.85 6.01 -7.68
N GLU A 103 12.00 4.76 -8.12
CA GLU A 103 11.26 4.24 -9.28
C GLU A 103 9.75 4.21 -9.04
N MET A 104 9.31 3.81 -7.84
CA MET A 104 7.89 3.87 -7.48
C MET A 104 7.31 5.29 -7.58
N GLY A 105 8.05 6.30 -7.10
CA GLY A 105 7.63 7.70 -7.19
C GLY A 105 7.49 8.21 -8.62
N LYS A 106 8.40 7.81 -9.53
CA LYS A 106 8.29 8.13 -10.96
C LYS A 106 7.03 7.52 -11.57
N VAL A 107 6.74 6.26 -11.27
CA VAL A 107 5.54 5.58 -11.76
C VAL A 107 4.28 6.24 -11.20
N GLU A 108 4.27 6.62 -9.93
CA GLU A 108 3.15 7.32 -9.30
C GLU A 108 2.85 8.68 -9.98
N GLU A 109 3.88 9.45 -10.32
CA GLU A 109 3.73 10.71 -11.07
C GLU A 109 3.08 10.47 -12.45
N LEU A 110 3.50 9.42 -13.16
CA LEU A 110 2.90 9.02 -14.44
C LEU A 110 1.43 8.59 -14.31
N LEU A 111 1.07 7.93 -13.20
CA LEU A 111 -0.31 7.47 -12.94
C LEU A 111 -1.24 8.61 -12.51
N ASN A 112 -0.72 9.63 -11.83
CA ASN A 112 -1.50 10.81 -11.41
C ASN A 112 -1.83 11.76 -12.58
N SER A 113 -1.15 11.61 -13.73
CA SER A 113 -1.48 12.27 -15.00
C SER A 113 -1.62 11.23 -16.13
N PRO A 114 -2.70 10.43 -16.14
CA PRO A 114 -2.83 9.34 -17.08
C PRO A 114 -3.06 9.86 -18.51
N SER A 115 -2.07 9.65 -19.38
CA SER A 115 -2.19 9.79 -20.84
C SER A 115 -2.22 8.41 -21.50
N VAL A 116 -2.86 8.29 -22.66
CA VAL A 116 -2.83 7.06 -23.49
C VAL A 116 -1.38 6.64 -23.75
N ASP A 117 -0.49 7.60 -23.98
CA ASP A 117 0.93 7.34 -24.21
C ASP A 117 1.62 6.76 -22.95
N ASN A 118 1.34 7.33 -21.76
CA ASN A 118 1.87 6.84 -20.49
C ASN A 118 1.38 5.41 -20.18
N VAL A 119 0.09 5.15 -20.42
CA VAL A 119 -0.51 3.83 -20.20
C VAL A 119 0.08 2.80 -21.18
N LEU A 120 0.27 3.16 -22.45
CA LEU A 120 0.86 2.28 -23.46
C LEU A 120 2.32 1.97 -23.14
N GLN A 121 3.10 2.97 -22.73
CA GLN A 121 4.49 2.80 -22.32
C GLN A 121 4.60 1.84 -21.12
N LEU A 122 3.86 2.09 -20.04
CA LEU A 122 3.85 1.25 -18.84
C LEU A 122 3.41 -0.19 -19.17
N THR A 123 2.39 -0.34 -20.03
CA THR A 123 1.92 -1.66 -20.49
C THR A 123 3.01 -2.42 -21.24
N ASN A 124 3.77 -1.74 -22.10
CA ASN A 124 4.88 -2.36 -22.83
C ASN A 124 6.04 -2.79 -21.92
N GLU A 125 6.38 -1.97 -20.92
CA GLU A 125 7.38 -2.31 -19.90
C GLU A 125 6.96 -3.53 -19.07
N LEU A 126 5.71 -3.55 -18.61
CA LEU A 126 5.11 -4.71 -17.91
C LEU A 126 5.14 -5.98 -18.76
N ASN A 127 4.85 -5.86 -20.05
CA ASN A 127 4.83 -7.00 -20.95
C ASN A 127 6.21 -7.66 -21.09
N GLN A 128 7.32 -6.93 -20.86
CA GLN A 128 8.67 -7.52 -20.83
C GLN A 128 8.88 -8.50 -19.68
N PHE A 129 8.17 -8.30 -18.55
CA PHE A 129 8.25 -9.18 -17.39
C PHE A 129 7.31 -10.40 -17.50
N THR A 130 6.28 -10.31 -18.36
CA THR A 130 5.28 -11.38 -18.57
C THR A 130 5.49 -12.19 -19.84
N GLN A 131 6.60 -12.03 -20.57
CA GLN A 131 6.89 -12.83 -21.77
C GLN A 131 7.31 -14.26 -21.40
N GLN A 132 6.36 -15.08 -20.96
CA GLN A 132 6.17 -16.33 -21.69
C GLN A 132 5.28 -16.01 -22.90
N PRO A 133 5.71 -16.29 -24.13
CA PRO A 133 4.84 -16.13 -25.28
C PRO A 133 3.62 -17.04 -25.09
N VAL A 134 2.41 -16.46 -25.12
CA VAL A 134 1.13 -17.20 -25.12
C VAL A 134 1.09 -18.26 -26.25
N ALA A 135 1.96 -18.13 -27.25
CA ALA A 135 2.19 -19.14 -28.29
C ALA A 135 2.66 -20.52 -27.77
N LEU A 136 3.17 -20.65 -26.54
CA LEU A 136 3.51 -21.95 -25.94
C LEU A 136 2.31 -22.67 -25.31
N ILE A 137 1.11 -22.07 -25.30
CA ILE A 137 -0.14 -22.74 -24.87
C ILE A 137 -0.87 -23.38 -26.08
N GLN A 138 -0.21 -23.52 -27.23
CA GLN A 138 -0.74 -24.24 -28.38
C GLN A 138 0.09 -25.49 -28.63
N ASN A 139 -0.57 -26.64 -28.40
CA ASN A 139 -0.14 -28.02 -28.69
C ASN A 139 0.86 -28.65 -27.71
N SER A 140 0.34 -29.16 -26.59
CA SER A 140 0.74 -30.47 -26.07
C SER A 140 -0.47 -31.10 -25.35
N ASP A 141 -1.09 -32.05 -26.03
CA ASP A 141 -1.86 -33.16 -25.44
C ASP A 141 -3.07 -32.84 -24.55
N ILE A 142 -4.03 -32.06 -25.05
CA ILE A 142 -5.43 -32.29 -24.63
C ILE A 142 -6.05 -33.26 -25.63
N GLN A 143 -5.71 -34.53 -25.47
CA GLN A 143 -6.49 -35.61 -26.06
C GLN A 143 -7.88 -35.55 -25.43
N GLY A 144 -8.87 -35.20 -26.23
CA GLY A 144 -10.21 -34.89 -25.77
C GLY A 144 -10.92 -36.07 -25.13
N ASP A 145 -11.08 -36.02 -23.81
CA ASP A 145 -12.21 -36.67 -23.14
C ASP A 145 -13.38 -35.69 -23.15
N ILE A 146 -14.20 -35.79 -24.19
CA ILE A 146 -15.49 -35.11 -24.26
C ILE A 146 -16.40 -35.77 -23.22
N ILE A 147 -16.53 -35.17 -22.03
CA ILE A 147 -17.53 -35.59 -21.05
C ILE A 147 -18.90 -35.15 -21.58
N THR A 148 -19.64 -36.10 -22.17
CA THR A 148 -21.05 -35.92 -22.52
C THR A 148 -21.92 -36.16 -21.29
N GLN A 149 -22.71 -35.17 -20.90
CA GLN A 149 -23.79 -35.39 -19.92
C GLN A 149 -25.00 -36.01 -20.63
N HIS A 150 -25.42 -37.19 -20.17
CA HIS A 150 -26.69 -37.79 -20.58
C HIS A 150 -27.83 -37.24 -19.69
N PRO A 151 -28.99 -36.90 -20.26
CA PRO A 151 -30.14 -36.48 -19.47
C PRO A 151 -30.71 -37.68 -18.72
N VAL A 152 -31.10 -37.44 -17.47
CA VAL A 152 -31.73 -38.43 -16.58
C VAL A 152 -33.15 -38.70 -17.06
N ALA A 153 -33.43 -39.97 -17.37
CA ALA A 153 -34.76 -40.58 -17.40
C ALA A 153 -34.66 -42.03 -16.90
#